data_AF-A0A1H7DTD4-F1
#
_entry.id   AF-A0A1H7DTD4-F1
#
_cell.length_a   1.000
_cell.length_b   1.000
_cell.length_c   1.000
_cell.angle_alpha   90.00
_cell.angle_beta   90.00
_cell.angle_gamma   90.00
#
_symmetry.space_group_name_H-M   'P 1'
#
loop_
_entity.id
_entity.type
_entity.pdbx_description
1 polymer ?
#
loop_
_entity_poly.entity_id
_entity_poly.type
_entity_poly.pdbx_seq_one_letter_code
_entity_poly.pdbx_strand_id
1 'polypeptide(L)' 'MLGQHRSTQRKVPRGADDEQALTEDIIALAKEYGRYGYRRVTALLCHAGWTVNHKRVERIWRREGLKVPLRQPKRG' A
#
# COMPACT_ATOMS: atom_id res chain seq x y z
N MET A 1 38.60 -20.15 -0.95
CA MET A 1 37.69 -18.99 -1.11
C MET A 1 36.33 -19.52 -1.55
N LEU A 2 35.28 -19.33 -0.74
CA LEU A 2 33.93 -19.79 -1.08
C LEU A 2 33.34 -18.88 -2.17
N GLY A 3 33.24 -19.40 -3.40
CA GLY A 3 32.65 -18.73 -4.57
C GLY A 3 31.12 -18.68 -4.51
N GLN A 4 30.55 -18.13 -3.44
CA GLN A 4 29.10 -17.97 -3.34
C GLN A 4 28.64 -16.71 -4.06
N HIS A 5 27.72 -16.88 -5.01
CA HIS A 5 27.10 -15.81 -5.77
C HIS A 5 26.28 -14.90 -4.83
N ARG A 6 26.36 -13.57 -5.02
CA ARG A 6 25.74 -12.55 -4.13
C ARG A 6 24.24 -12.72 -3.89
N SER A 7 23.55 -13.48 -4.73
CA SER A 7 22.09 -13.70 -4.63
C SER A 7 21.71 -14.89 -3.76
N THR A 8 22.65 -15.75 -3.39
CA THR A 8 22.35 -17.04 -2.74
C THR A 8 21.92 -16.89 -1.28
N GLN A 9 22.29 -15.79 -0.61
CA GLN A 9 21.93 -15.52 0.80
C GLN A 9 20.95 -14.35 0.95
N ARG A 10 19.97 -14.20 0.04
CA ARG A 10 18.95 -13.16 0.21
C ARG A 10 17.95 -13.57 1.30
N LYS A 11 17.83 -12.76 2.36
CA LYS A 11 16.76 -12.90 3.36
C LYS A 11 15.42 -12.85 2.64
N VAL A 12 14.66 -13.94 2.71
CA VAL A 12 13.29 -14.00 2.20
C VAL A 12 12.50 -12.91 2.92
N PRO A 13 11.79 -12.01 2.20
CA PRO A 13 10.89 -11.09 2.84
C PRO A 13 9.84 -11.92 3.56
N ARG A 14 9.91 -11.99 4.89
CA ARG A 14 8.83 -12.55 5.70
C ARG A 14 7.64 -11.63 5.42
N GLY A 15 6.61 -12.15 4.74
CA GLY A 15 5.33 -11.45 4.66
C GLY A 15 4.94 -11.18 6.11
N ALA A 16 4.94 -9.91 6.51
CA ALA A 16 4.53 -9.59 7.86
C ALA A 16 3.09 -10.06 8.00
N ASP A 17 2.76 -10.78 9.08
CA ASP A 17 1.39 -11.21 9.39
C ASP A 17 0.39 -10.03 9.30
N ASP A 18 0.92 -8.82 9.46
CA ASP A 18 0.23 -7.54 9.31
C ASP A 18 -0.20 -7.20 7.87
N GLU A 19 0.09 -7.99 6.83
CA GLU A 19 -0.37 -7.67 5.46
C GLU A 19 -1.90 -7.74 5.33
N GLN A 20 -2.54 -8.66 6.04
CA GLN A 20 -4.01 -8.74 6.07
C GLN A 20 -4.59 -7.52 6.80
N ALA A 21 -4.11 -7.23 8.01
CA ALA A 21 -4.53 -6.06 8.78
C ALA A 21 -4.29 -4.74 8.01
N LEU A 22 -3.14 -4.59 7.35
CA LEU A 22 -2.84 -3.43 6.52
C LEU A 22 -3.80 -3.32 5.33
N THR A 23 -4.18 -4.44 4.72
CA THR A 23 -5.12 -4.45 3.58
C THR A 23 -6.52 -4.05 4.04
N GLU A 24 -6.98 -4.57 5.19
CA GLU A 24 -8.26 -4.19 5.79
C GLU A 24 -8.30 -2.69 6.12
N ASP A 25 -7.26 -2.15 6.74
CA ASP A 25 -7.15 -0.71 7.04
C ASP A 25 -7.13 0.14 5.76
N ILE A 26 -6.41 -0.28 4.72
CA ILE A 26 -6.41 0.40 3.42
C ILE A 26 -7.81 0.42 2.83
N ILE A 27 -8.53 -0.70 2.87
CA ILE A 27 -9.90 -0.80 2.35
C ILE A 27 -10.86 0.05 3.17
N ALA A 28 -10.76 0.04 4.50
CA ALA A 28 -11.57 0.85 5.39
C ALA A 28 -11.38 2.34 5.08
N LEU A 29 -10.13 2.81 5.01
CA LEU A 29 -9.80 4.20 4.66
C LEU A 29 -10.21 4.56 3.24
N ALA A 30 -10.12 3.64 2.27
CA ALA A 30 -10.58 3.89 0.91
C ALA A 30 -12.11 3.99 0.82
N LYS A 31 -12.85 3.24 1.65
CA LYS A 31 -14.32 3.33 1.74
C LYS A 31 -14.77 4.62 2.40
N GLU A 32 -14.13 5.01 3.50
CA GLU A 32 -14.42 6.25 4.22
C GLU A 32 -14.04 7.49 3.39
N TYR A 33 -12.85 7.44 2.77
CA TYR A 33 -12.29 8.53 1.97
C TYR A 33 -12.23 8.15 0.48
N GLY A 34 -13.37 7.87 -0.14
CA GLY A 34 -13.44 7.41 -1.55
C GLY A 34 -12.80 8.30 -2.61
N ARG A 35 -12.47 9.56 -2.29
CA ARG A 35 -11.75 10.49 -3.18
C ARG A 35 -10.24 10.48 -2.97
N TYR A 36 -9.76 9.79 -1.95
CA TYR A 36 -8.35 9.75 -1.58
C TYR A 36 -7.69 8.59 -2.33
N GLY A 37 -6.56 8.89 -2.97
CA GLY A 37 -5.69 7.86 -3.56
C GLY A 37 -4.71 7.30 -2.54
N TYR A 38 -3.97 6.28 -2.97
CA TYR A 38 -3.00 5.58 -2.14
C TYR A 38 -2.00 6.51 -1.43
N ARG A 39 -1.64 7.67 -2.03
CA ARG A 39 -0.73 8.66 -1.41
C ARG A 39 -1.32 9.30 -0.15
N ARG A 40 -2.61 9.66 -0.17
CA ARG A 40 -3.31 10.25 0.99
C ARG A 40 -3.61 9.18 2.04
N VAL A 41 -3.99 7.98 1.60
CA VAL A 41 -4.17 6.84 2.51
C VAL A 41 -2.86 6.45 3.18
N THR A 42 -1.71 6.49 2.48
CA THR A 42 -0.39 6.26 3.11
C THR A 42 -0.10 7.25 4.23
N ALA A 43 -0.48 8.53 4.07
CA ALA A 43 -0.31 9.52 5.13
C ALA A 43 -1.20 9.21 6.35
N LEU A 44 -2.45 8.81 6.12
CA LEU A 44 -3.36 8.40 7.20
C LEU A 44 -2.85 7.16 7.94
N LEU A 45 -2.34 6.17 7.21
CA LEU A 45 -1.71 4.99 7.80
C LEU A 45 -0.51 5.38 8.68
N CYS A 46 0.34 6.30 8.22
CA CYS A 46 1.46 6.81 9.01
C CYS A 46 0.98 7.50 10.30
N HIS A 47 -0.10 8.30 10.23
CA HIS A 47 -0.71 8.91 11.42
C HIS A 47 -1.33 7.89 12.37
N ALA A 48 -1.84 6.77 11.85
CA ALA A 48 -2.32 5.63 12.63
C ALA A 48 -1.20 4.75 13.21
N GLY A 49 0.07 5.10 13.00
CA GLY A 49 1.24 4.39 13.54
C GLY A 49 1.83 3.32 12.61
N TRP A 50 1.29 3.15 11.40
CA TRP A 50 1.85 2.22 10.43
C TRP A 50 3.14 2.75 9.81
N THR A 51 4.22 1.97 9.93
CA THR A 51 5.47 2.23 9.20
C THR A 51 5.45 1.50 7.85
N VAL A 52 4.73 2.05 6.87
CA VAL A 52 4.56 1.43 5.53
C VAL A 52 5.06 2.33 4.40
N ASN A 53 5.67 1.72 3.38
CA ASN A 53 6.09 2.45 2.19
C ASN A 53 4.90 2.65 1.24
N HIS A 54 4.76 3.84 0.67
CA HIS A 54 3.75 4.18 -0.34
C HIS A 54 3.71 3.18 -1.52
N LYS A 55 4.85 2.57 -1.90
CA LYS A 55 4.89 1.53 -2.94
C LYS A 55 4.16 0.25 -2.54
N ARG A 56 4.20 -0.12 -1.26
CA ARG A 56 3.47 -1.28 -0.72
C ARG A 56 1.97 -1.01 -0.76
N VAL A 57 1.56 0.18 -0.32
CA VAL A 57 0.16 0.64 -0.37
C VAL A 57 -0.33 0.67 -1.81
N GLU A 58 0.45 1.22 -2.75
CA GLU A 58 0.10 1.23 -4.17
C GLU A 58 -0.09 -0.18 -4.75
N ARG A 59 0.76 -1.14 -4.38
CA ARG A 59 0.63 -2.52 -4.83
C ARG A 59 -0.65 -3.17 -4.32
N ILE A 60 -0.97 -3.00 -3.03
CA ILE A 60 -2.22 -3.49 -2.43
C ILE A 60 -3.41 -2.79 -3.11
N TRP A 61 -3.34 -1.47 -3.29
CA TRP A 61 -4.37 -0.68 -3.95
C TRP A 61 -4.73 -1.18 -5.36
N ARG A 62 -3.70 -1.52 -6.16
CA ARG A 62 -3.89 -2.10 -7.50
C ARG A 62 -4.42 -3.54 -7.44
N ARG A 63 -3.97 -4.35 -6.47
CA ARG A 63 -4.42 -5.74 -6.27
C ARG A 63 -5.90 -5.79 -5.86
N GLU A 64 -6.31 -4.91 -4.95
CA GLU A 64 -7.70 -4.77 -4.48
C GLU A 64 -8.61 -4.04 -5.48
N GLY A 65 -8.07 -3.57 -6.62
CA GLY A 65 -8.85 -2.90 -7.66
C GLY A 65 -9.43 -1.55 -7.26
N LEU A 66 -8.90 -0.92 -6.21
CA LEU A 66 -9.37 0.38 -5.74
C LEU A 66 -9.08 1.45 -6.79
N LYS A 67 -10.12 2.18 -7.22
CA LYS A 67 -10.00 3.27 -8.19
C LYS A 67 -10.44 4.58 -7.56
N VAL A 68 -9.60 5.61 -7.68
CA VAL A 68 -9.96 6.97 -7.31
C VAL A 68 -10.88 7.54 -8.39
N PRO A 69 -12.08 8.04 -8.04
CA PRO A 69 -12.96 8.68 -9.00
C PRO A 69 -12.25 9.85 -9.71
N LEU A 70 -12.38 9.90 -11.03
CA LEU A 70 -11.86 11.01 -11.82
C LEU A 70 -12.56 12.31 -11.38
N ARG A 71 -11.79 13.40 -11.31
CA ARG A 71 -12.32 14.73 -11.01
C ARG A 71 -13.36 15.08 -12.08
N GLN A 72 -14.62 15.28 -11.67
CA GLN A 72 -15.64 15.71 -12.62
C GLN A 72 -15.22 17.04 -13.28
N PRO A 73 -15.33 17.16 -14.61
CA PRO A 73 -15.09 18.43 -15.30
C PRO A 73 -16.05 19.49 -14.75
N LYS A 74 -15.62 20.76 -14.76
CA LYS A 74 -16.49 21.87 -14.36
C LYS A 74 -17.72 21.85 -15.29
N ARG A 75 -18.92 21.71 -14.73
CA ARG A 75 -20.16 21.96 -15.46
C ARG A 75 -20.17 23.44 -15.82
N GLY A 76 -20.00 23.74 -17.10
CA GLY A 76 -20.33 25.04 -17.67
C GLY A 76 -21.83 25.21 -17.79
#